data_AF-A0A6G1JL02-F1
#
_entry.id   AF-A0A6G1JL02-F1
#
_cell.length_a   1.000
_cell.length_b   1.000
_cell.length_c   1.000
_cell.angle_alpha   90.00
_cell.angle_beta   90.00
_cell.angle_gamma   90.00
#
_symmetry.space_group_name_H-M   'P 1'
#
loop_
_entity.id
_entity.type
_entity.pdbx_description
1 polymer ?
#
loop_
_entity_poly.entity_id
_entity_poly.type
_entity_poly.pdbx_seq_one_letter_code
_entity_poly.pdbx_strand_id
1 'polypeptide(L)'
;GTVWDIVLEGGNTTLQQKIDAPGTVIDVDLEDNYKNGELTNIKQLAAKKKVICYFSAGSRESWRLDDKKFNASDYGREMPEWKGEFWVDVKSANVRRIMKERIEMAAKAGCHAVDPDNVDGYVSNLHQDGYKYDKSVYAEYVKYLAGVAEANNLAIGLKNSMAIIPDVIKVIHFAVNEQCHENEECKDYRPATTAGLAVFNIEY
;
A
#
# COMPACT_ATOMS: atom_id res chain seq x y z
N GLY A 1 6.43 17.26 -9.43
CA GLY A 1 5.36 16.30 -9.74
C GLY A 1 4.06 16.79 -9.12
N THR A 2 3.02 15.96 -9.13
CA THR A 2 1.79 16.22 -8.38
C THR A 2 2.10 16.40 -6.89
N VAL A 3 1.57 17.46 -6.27
CA VAL A 3 1.72 17.69 -4.83
C VAL A 3 0.73 16.83 -4.06
N TRP A 4 1.21 16.15 -3.04
CA TRP A 4 0.49 15.18 -2.24
C TRP A 4 0.77 15.37 -0.74
N ASP A 5 0.00 14.68 0.09
CA ASP A 5 0.17 14.57 1.54
C ASP A 5 -0.19 13.13 1.97
N ILE A 6 0.27 12.67 3.13
CA ILE A 6 0.02 11.33 3.66
C ILE A 6 -0.32 11.39 5.15
N VAL A 7 -1.41 10.72 5.55
CA VAL A 7 -1.86 10.65 6.95
C VAL A 7 -2.38 9.24 7.26
N LEU A 8 -1.49 8.40 7.79
CA LEU A 8 -1.82 7.02 8.13
C LEU A 8 -2.33 6.85 9.57
N GLU A 9 -1.97 7.73 10.49
CA GLU A 9 -2.44 7.66 11.88
C GLU A 9 -3.83 8.29 12.03
N GLY A 10 -4.86 7.48 12.34
CA GLY A 10 -6.24 7.92 12.47
C GLY A 10 -6.56 8.81 13.67
N GLY A 11 -5.77 8.74 14.75
CA GLY A 11 -6.13 9.32 16.05
C GLY A 11 -5.98 10.84 16.16
N ASN A 12 -5.06 11.45 15.42
CA ASN A 12 -4.59 12.81 15.68
C ASN A 12 -5.02 13.86 14.64
N THR A 13 -5.58 13.43 13.50
CA THR A 13 -5.91 14.33 12.37
C THR A 13 -7.37 14.28 11.99
N THR A 14 -8.07 15.42 12.11
CA THR A 14 -9.48 15.56 11.74
C THR A 14 -9.69 15.51 10.23
N LEU A 15 -10.92 15.20 9.80
CA LEU A 15 -11.30 15.25 8.38
C LEU A 15 -11.03 16.63 7.76
N GLN A 16 -11.30 17.72 8.48
CA GLN A 16 -11.09 19.07 7.98
C GLN A 16 -9.59 19.35 7.74
N GLN A 17 -8.72 18.94 8.67
CA GLN A 17 -7.27 19.04 8.46
C GLN A 17 -6.80 18.24 7.24
N LYS A 18 -7.33 17.04 7.01
CA LYS A 18 -7.05 16.25 5.80
C LYS A 18 -7.54 16.93 4.51
N ILE A 19 -8.64 17.68 4.56
CA ILE A 19 -9.13 18.48 3.42
C ILE A 19 -8.21 19.69 3.18
N ASP A 20 -7.74 20.35 4.24
CA ASP A 20 -6.94 21.57 4.17
C ASP A 20 -5.44 21.30 3.94
N ALA A 21 -5.01 20.04 4.07
CA ALA A 21 -3.67 19.58 3.73
C ALA A 21 -3.22 20.09 2.35
N PRO A 22 -1.95 20.44 2.13
CA PRO A 22 -1.45 20.86 0.83
C PRO A 22 -1.69 19.83 -0.28
N GLY A 23 -1.70 20.31 -1.53
CA GLY A 23 -1.80 19.43 -2.69
C GLY A 23 -3.21 18.93 -3.02
N THR A 24 -3.28 18.17 -4.10
CA THR A 24 -4.56 17.66 -4.66
C THR A 24 -4.73 16.17 -4.46
N VAL A 25 -3.66 15.49 -4.04
CA VAL A 25 -3.64 14.07 -3.70
C VAL A 25 -3.46 13.95 -2.19
N ILE A 26 -4.13 13.00 -1.56
CA ILE A 26 -3.87 12.62 -0.18
C ILE A 26 -3.91 11.11 -0.07
N ASP A 27 -2.93 10.56 0.63
CA ASP A 27 -2.88 9.15 1.01
C ASP A 27 -3.32 8.99 2.47
N VAL A 28 -4.26 8.10 2.72
CA VAL A 28 -4.83 7.88 4.04
C VAL A 28 -5.03 6.40 4.29
N ASP A 29 -4.91 5.99 5.55
CA ASP A 29 -5.20 4.62 5.94
C ASP A 29 -6.66 4.22 5.65
N LEU A 30 -6.86 3.05 5.03
CA LEU A 30 -8.18 2.58 4.63
C LEU A 30 -9.12 2.38 5.83
N GLU A 31 -8.67 1.73 6.91
CA GLU A 31 -9.55 1.34 8.02
C GLU A 31 -9.66 2.41 9.11
N ASP A 32 -8.64 3.25 9.30
CA ASP A 32 -8.68 4.34 10.28
C ASP A 32 -9.67 5.46 9.90
N ASN A 33 -10.11 5.48 8.65
CA ASN A 33 -11.16 6.37 8.17
C ASN A 33 -12.57 5.73 8.20
N TYR A 34 -12.72 4.67 9.00
CA TYR A 34 -13.98 3.97 9.29
C TYR A 34 -14.67 4.55 10.53
N LYS A 35 -15.93 4.96 10.39
CA LYS A 35 -16.76 5.46 11.49
C LYS A 35 -18.13 4.78 11.48
N ASN A 36 -18.57 4.26 12.63
CA ASN A 36 -19.89 3.64 12.82
C ASN A 36 -20.21 2.49 11.84
N GLY A 37 -19.20 1.77 11.34
CA GLY A 37 -19.46 0.74 10.34
C GLY A 37 -19.29 1.18 8.89
N GLU A 38 -18.92 2.44 8.64
CA GLU A 38 -18.86 3.03 7.29
C GLU A 38 -17.59 3.86 7.04
N LEU A 39 -17.01 3.74 5.84
CA LEU A 39 -15.86 4.52 5.37
C LEU A 39 -16.25 5.93 4.90
N THR A 40 -17.04 6.65 5.70
CA THR A 40 -17.67 7.92 5.32
C THR A 40 -16.66 9.05 5.08
N ASN A 41 -15.57 9.08 5.84
CA ASN A 41 -14.54 10.11 5.72
C ASN A 41 -13.84 10.06 4.35
N ILE A 42 -13.58 8.86 3.81
CA ILE A 42 -12.94 8.68 2.49
C ILE A 42 -13.81 9.28 1.38
N LYS A 43 -15.11 9.01 1.38
CA LYS A 43 -16.03 9.57 0.39
C LYS A 43 -16.10 11.10 0.45
N GLN A 44 -16.07 11.67 1.66
CA GLN A 44 -16.05 13.11 1.85
C GLN A 44 -14.73 13.73 1.37
N LEU A 45 -13.59 13.08 1.63
CA LEU A 45 -12.28 13.47 1.10
C LEU A 45 -12.25 13.39 -0.43
N ALA A 46 -12.79 12.32 -1.00
CA ALA A 46 -12.80 12.07 -2.44
C ALA A 46 -13.60 13.13 -3.23
N ALA A 47 -14.52 13.85 -2.57
CA ALA A 47 -15.23 14.98 -3.16
C ALA A 47 -14.35 16.25 -3.30
N LYS A 48 -13.18 16.28 -2.67
CA LYS A 48 -12.27 17.44 -2.61
C LYS A 48 -10.86 17.14 -3.10
N LYS A 49 -10.40 15.90 -2.97
CA LYS A 49 -9.04 15.44 -3.29
C LYS A 49 -9.06 14.12 -4.05
N LYS A 50 -7.95 13.81 -4.71
CA LYS A 50 -7.64 12.44 -5.17
C LYS A 50 -7.13 11.65 -3.97
N VAL A 51 -7.88 10.62 -3.59
CA VAL A 51 -7.60 9.84 -2.38
C VAL A 51 -6.92 8.54 -2.76
N ILE A 52 -5.71 8.34 -2.26
CA ILE A 52 -5.02 7.06 -2.21
C ILE A 52 -5.38 6.43 -0.86
N CYS A 53 -5.67 5.13 -0.86
CA CYS A 53 -5.99 4.39 0.35
C CYS A 53 -4.92 3.36 0.64
N TYR A 54 -4.19 3.62 1.73
CA TYR A 54 -3.17 2.74 2.27
C TYR A 54 -3.78 1.50 2.92
N PHE A 55 -3.13 0.36 2.73
CA PHE A 55 -3.24 -0.81 3.58
C PHE A 55 -1.99 -1.67 3.41
N SER A 56 -1.59 -2.44 4.44
CA SER A 56 -0.51 -3.40 4.23
C SER A 56 -1.00 -4.60 3.40
N ALA A 57 -0.31 -4.91 2.31
CA ALA A 57 -0.58 -6.09 1.48
C ALA A 57 0.39 -7.24 1.75
N GLY A 58 1.57 -6.95 2.29
CA GLY A 58 2.59 -7.93 2.62
C GLY A 58 2.70 -8.29 4.10
N SER A 59 1.84 -7.73 4.96
CA SER A 59 1.77 -8.09 6.36
C SER A 59 0.32 -8.26 6.86
N ARG A 60 0.19 -9.00 7.96
CA ARG A 60 -1.01 -9.12 8.78
C ARG A 60 -0.80 -8.25 10.00
N GLU A 61 -1.69 -7.28 10.17
CA GLU A 61 -1.72 -6.35 11.28
C GLU A 61 -2.83 -6.78 12.26
N SER A 62 -2.47 -7.18 13.48
CA SER A 62 -3.41 -7.77 14.45
C SER A 62 -4.54 -6.85 14.94
N TRP A 63 -4.47 -5.55 14.63
CA TRP A 63 -5.47 -4.53 14.96
C TRP A 63 -6.50 -4.30 13.84
N ARG A 64 -6.33 -4.88 12.66
CA ARG A 64 -7.26 -4.72 11.52
C ARG A 64 -8.56 -5.49 11.74
N LEU A 65 -9.64 -4.97 11.15
CA LEU A 65 -10.98 -5.56 11.24
C LEU A 65 -11.04 -7.00 10.69
N ASP A 66 -10.18 -7.32 9.73
CA ASP A 66 -10.11 -8.60 9.06
C ASP A 66 -9.04 -9.56 9.61
N ASP A 67 -8.38 -9.22 10.73
CA ASP A 67 -7.32 -10.03 11.37
C ASP A 67 -7.70 -11.51 11.50
N LYS A 68 -8.96 -11.78 11.89
CA LYS A 68 -9.46 -13.14 12.11
C LYS A 68 -9.73 -13.94 10.83
N LYS A 69 -9.58 -13.34 9.64
CA LYS A 69 -9.70 -14.03 8.35
C LYS A 69 -8.41 -14.74 7.95
N PHE A 70 -7.27 -14.38 8.55
CA PHE A 70 -5.98 -15.04 8.31
C PHE A 70 -5.92 -16.37 9.07
N ASN A 71 -5.49 -17.43 8.41
CA ASN A 71 -5.13 -18.69 9.05
C ASN A 71 -3.72 -18.59 9.63
N ALA A 72 -3.41 -19.42 10.63
CA ALA A 72 -2.06 -19.49 11.19
C ALA A 72 -0.97 -19.84 10.15
N SER A 73 -1.33 -20.49 9.04
CA SER A 73 -0.42 -20.80 7.93
C SER A 73 -0.18 -19.63 6.98
N ASP A 74 -0.98 -18.56 7.06
CA ASP A 74 -0.93 -17.44 6.13
C ASP A 74 0.10 -16.38 6.50
N TYR A 75 0.67 -16.45 7.71
CA TYR A 75 1.66 -15.49 8.20
C TYR A 75 2.74 -16.18 9.02
N GLY A 76 3.90 -15.54 9.09
CA GLY A 76 5.12 -16.13 9.63
C GLY A 76 5.84 -15.18 10.56
N ARG A 77 6.95 -14.62 10.09
CA ARG A 77 7.87 -13.82 10.90
C ARG A 77 7.20 -12.52 11.35
N GLU A 78 7.28 -12.21 12.64
CA GLU A 78 6.89 -10.91 13.19
C GLU A 78 7.86 -9.82 12.72
N MET A 79 7.35 -8.64 12.38
CA MET A 79 8.14 -7.48 12.00
C MET A 79 8.70 -6.84 13.28
N PRO A 80 10.04 -6.72 13.43
CA PRO A 80 10.65 -6.22 14.67
C PRO A 80 10.19 -4.83 15.08
N GLU A 81 9.89 -3.97 14.10
CA GLU A 81 9.54 -2.57 14.31
C GLU A 81 8.07 -2.39 14.73
N TRP A 82 7.20 -3.35 14.39
CA TRP A 82 5.75 -3.22 14.50
C TRP A 82 5.14 -4.41 15.27
N LYS A 83 4.93 -4.21 16.57
CA LYS A 83 4.41 -5.25 17.46
C LYS A 83 3.04 -5.75 16.98
N GLY A 84 2.92 -7.07 16.79
CA GLY A 84 1.69 -7.69 16.32
C GLY A 84 1.45 -7.56 14.82
N GLU A 85 2.49 -7.20 14.05
CA GLU A 85 2.52 -7.23 12.60
C GLU A 85 3.39 -8.38 12.10
N PHE A 86 2.87 -9.18 11.18
CA PHE A 86 3.53 -10.41 10.72
C PHE A 86 3.57 -10.45 9.20
N TRP A 87 4.72 -10.79 8.62
CA TRP A 87 4.83 -11.05 7.18
C TRP A 87 3.86 -12.15 6.76
N VAL A 88 3.17 -11.94 5.63
CA VAL A 88 2.23 -12.93 5.07
C VAL A 88 2.84 -13.73 3.93
N ASP A 89 2.36 -14.95 3.73
CA ASP A 89 2.66 -15.74 2.55
C ASP A 89 1.91 -15.15 1.33
N VAL A 90 2.59 -14.36 0.51
CA VAL A 90 2.02 -13.74 -0.69
C VAL A 90 1.58 -14.75 -1.78
N LYS A 91 1.94 -16.03 -1.63
CA LYS A 91 1.43 -17.13 -2.48
C LYS A 91 0.15 -17.76 -1.92
N SER A 92 -0.21 -17.50 -0.67
CA SER A 92 -1.44 -18.02 -0.08
C SER A 92 -2.67 -17.50 -0.83
N ALA A 93 -3.53 -18.42 -1.25
CA ALA A 93 -4.82 -18.09 -1.85
C ALA A 93 -5.72 -17.33 -0.86
N ASN A 94 -5.60 -17.60 0.44
CA ASN A 94 -6.39 -16.91 1.46
C ASN A 94 -5.90 -15.46 1.64
N VAL A 95 -4.59 -15.22 1.67
CA VAL A 95 -4.00 -13.87 1.69
C VAL A 95 -4.46 -13.07 0.48
N ARG A 96 -4.36 -13.65 -0.72
CA ARG A 96 -4.84 -13.01 -1.96
C ARG A 96 -6.33 -12.66 -1.93
N ARG A 97 -7.16 -13.53 -1.37
CA ARG A 97 -8.59 -13.27 -1.16
C ARG A 97 -8.81 -12.10 -0.20
N ILE A 98 -8.09 -12.05 0.92
CA ILE A 98 -8.18 -10.96 1.89
C ILE A 98 -7.77 -9.63 1.24
N MET A 99 -6.66 -9.58 0.51
CA MET A 99 -6.25 -8.35 -0.18
C MET A 99 -7.22 -7.93 -1.28
N LYS A 100 -7.85 -8.88 -1.97
CA LYS A 100 -8.94 -8.56 -2.88
C LYS A 100 -10.10 -7.88 -2.16
N GLU A 101 -10.51 -8.39 -0.99
CA GLU A 101 -11.56 -7.78 -0.17
C GLU A 101 -11.18 -6.37 0.31
N ARG A 102 -9.90 -6.13 0.65
CA ARG A 102 -9.40 -4.78 1.00
C ARG A 102 -9.46 -3.81 -0.18
N ILE A 103 -9.09 -4.25 -1.39
CA ILE A 103 -9.19 -3.42 -2.60
C ILE A 103 -10.66 -3.13 -2.96
N GLU A 104 -11.53 -4.13 -2.86
CA GLU A 104 -12.97 -3.95 -3.08
C GLU A 104 -13.58 -2.99 -2.04
N MET A 105 -13.11 -3.07 -0.79
CA MET A 105 -13.47 -2.13 0.27
C MET A 105 -13.02 -0.70 -0.07
N ALA A 106 -11.78 -0.51 -0.53
CA ALA A 106 -11.27 0.78 -0.97
C ALA A 106 -12.11 1.39 -2.12
N ALA A 107 -12.47 0.58 -3.11
CA ALA A 107 -13.33 1.04 -4.21
C ALA A 107 -14.70 1.48 -3.70
N LYS A 108 -15.32 0.68 -2.82
CA LYS A 108 -16.61 1.00 -2.19
C LYS A 108 -16.55 2.26 -1.33
N ALA A 109 -15.41 2.53 -0.69
CA ALA A 109 -15.18 3.72 0.12
C ALA A 109 -15.11 5.01 -0.70
N GLY A 110 -14.80 4.91 -2.00
CA GLY A 110 -14.58 6.04 -2.89
C GLY A 110 -13.11 6.43 -3.03
N CYS A 111 -12.18 5.53 -2.72
CA CYS A 111 -10.77 5.72 -3.04
C CYS A 111 -10.60 5.87 -4.56
N HIS A 112 -9.61 6.64 -4.98
CA HIS A 112 -9.21 6.76 -6.39
C HIS A 112 -8.05 5.82 -6.73
N ALA A 113 -7.27 5.45 -5.72
CA ALA A 113 -6.14 4.56 -5.83
C ALA A 113 -5.90 3.81 -4.51
N VAL A 114 -5.03 2.81 -4.56
CA VAL A 114 -4.54 2.10 -3.38
C VAL A 114 -3.01 2.16 -3.28
N ASP A 115 -2.50 2.20 -2.06
CA ASP A 115 -1.08 2.08 -1.71
C ASP A 115 -0.86 0.80 -0.88
N PRO A 116 -0.60 -0.35 -1.52
CA PRO A 116 -0.40 -1.62 -0.83
C PRO A 116 1.04 -1.72 -0.31
N ASP A 117 1.21 -1.70 1.01
CA ASP A 117 2.54 -1.74 1.66
C ASP A 117 3.11 -3.16 1.81
N ASN A 118 4.39 -3.23 2.18
CA ASN A 118 5.15 -4.43 2.51
C ASN A 118 5.28 -5.42 1.33
N VAL A 119 5.29 -4.93 0.09
CA VAL A 119 5.49 -5.76 -1.12
C VAL A 119 6.96 -6.00 -1.47
N ASP A 120 7.84 -5.80 -0.50
CA ASP A 120 9.31 -5.91 -0.57
C ASP A 120 9.88 -7.03 0.32
N GLY A 121 9.07 -8.00 0.77
CA GLY A 121 9.54 -9.03 1.71
C GLY A 121 10.70 -9.92 1.19
N TYR A 122 10.99 -9.88 -0.11
CA TYR A 122 12.17 -10.47 -0.75
C TYR A 122 13.49 -9.71 -0.46
N VAL A 123 13.42 -8.49 0.06
CA VAL A 123 14.58 -7.64 0.37
C VAL A 123 15.35 -8.24 1.55
N SER A 124 16.67 -8.02 1.55
CA SER A 124 17.71 -8.61 2.43
C SER A 124 18.18 -10.02 2.05
N ASN A 125 19.44 -10.32 2.37
CA ASN A 125 20.04 -11.66 2.23
C ASN A 125 19.31 -12.74 3.04
N LEU A 126 18.45 -12.36 3.99
CA LEU A 126 17.74 -13.27 4.87
C LEU A 126 16.27 -13.46 4.49
N HIS A 127 15.78 -12.74 3.47
CA HIS A 127 14.36 -12.60 3.12
C HIS A 127 13.54 -12.21 4.33
N GLN A 128 13.27 -10.91 4.47
CA GLN A 128 12.65 -10.37 5.67
C GLN A 128 11.29 -11.03 5.98
N ASP A 129 10.60 -11.52 4.95
CA ASP A 129 9.36 -12.29 5.03
C ASP A 129 9.44 -13.64 5.77
N GLY A 130 10.62 -14.27 5.80
CA GLY A 130 10.84 -15.63 6.31
C GLY A 130 10.46 -16.77 5.35
N TYR A 131 9.93 -16.49 4.15
CA TYR A 131 9.52 -17.48 3.15
C TYR A 131 10.58 -17.78 2.10
N LYS A 132 11.62 -16.95 2.01
CA LYS A 132 12.71 -17.10 1.01
C LYS A 132 12.23 -16.98 -0.43
N TYR A 133 11.16 -16.22 -0.65
CA TYR A 133 10.66 -15.96 -1.99
C TYR A 133 11.58 -14.99 -2.72
N ASP A 134 11.81 -15.27 -3.99
CA ASP A 134 12.52 -14.34 -4.86
C ASP A 134 11.60 -13.16 -5.24
N LYS A 135 12.23 -12.12 -5.79
CA LYS A 135 11.53 -10.91 -6.22
C LYS A 135 10.45 -11.15 -7.29
N SER A 136 10.55 -12.23 -8.07
CA SER A 136 9.57 -12.53 -9.13
C SER A 136 8.22 -12.94 -8.54
N VAL A 137 8.23 -13.63 -7.39
CA VAL A 137 7.00 -13.95 -6.65
C VAL A 137 6.27 -12.67 -6.23
N TYR A 138 7.01 -11.65 -5.77
CA TYR A 138 6.46 -10.35 -5.41
C TYR A 138 6.00 -9.53 -6.61
N ALA A 139 6.72 -9.58 -7.73
CA ALA A 139 6.25 -8.97 -8.98
C ALA A 139 4.92 -9.59 -9.44
N GLU A 140 4.77 -10.92 -9.37
CA GLU A 140 3.49 -11.59 -9.68
C GLU A 140 2.39 -11.29 -8.65
N TYR A 141 2.75 -11.05 -7.39
CA TYR A 141 1.81 -10.61 -6.38
C TYR A 141 1.31 -9.19 -6.64
N VAL A 142 2.20 -8.23 -6.94
CA VAL A 142 1.83 -6.86 -7.31
C VAL A 142 0.99 -6.83 -8.59
N LYS A 143 1.31 -7.65 -9.61
CA LYS A 143 0.47 -7.79 -10.81
C LYS A 143 -0.94 -8.30 -10.48
N TYR A 144 -1.05 -9.24 -9.55
CA TYR A 144 -2.36 -9.70 -9.06
C TYR A 144 -3.13 -8.56 -8.38
N LEU A 145 -2.50 -7.84 -7.44
CA LEU A 145 -3.13 -6.69 -6.77
C LEU A 145 -3.57 -5.63 -7.79
N ALA A 146 -2.72 -5.34 -8.78
CA ALA A 146 -3.01 -4.38 -9.84
C ALA A 146 -4.20 -4.81 -10.70
N GLY A 147 -4.31 -6.08 -11.07
CA GLY A 147 -5.46 -6.59 -11.79
C GLY A 147 -6.77 -6.50 -10.99
N VAL A 148 -6.70 -6.69 -9.67
CA VAL A 148 -7.88 -6.49 -8.79
C VAL A 148 -8.24 -5.00 -8.68
N ALA A 149 -7.24 -4.11 -8.56
CA ALA A 149 -7.46 -2.66 -8.53
C ALA A 149 -8.07 -2.16 -9.83
N GLU A 150 -7.53 -2.57 -10.98
CA GLU A 150 -8.04 -2.23 -12.31
C GLU A 150 -9.50 -2.69 -12.49
N ALA A 151 -9.82 -3.93 -12.10
CA ALA A 151 -11.19 -4.46 -12.15
C ALA A 151 -12.18 -3.66 -11.28
N ASN A 152 -11.69 -2.89 -10.31
CA ASN A 152 -12.48 -2.02 -9.43
C ASN A 152 -12.33 -0.53 -9.75
N ASN A 153 -11.75 -0.18 -10.91
CA ASN A 153 -11.50 1.20 -11.36
C ASN A 153 -10.60 2.01 -10.40
N LEU A 154 -9.64 1.34 -9.75
CA LEU A 154 -8.64 1.94 -8.89
C LEU A 154 -7.29 1.96 -9.58
N ALA A 155 -6.56 3.07 -9.44
CA ALA A 155 -5.11 3.08 -9.67
C ALA A 155 -4.39 2.36 -8.51
N ILE A 156 -3.13 1.99 -8.72
CA ILE A 156 -2.31 1.28 -7.72
C ILE A 156 -0.88 1.80 -7.72
N GLY A 157 -0.33 1.99 -6.52
CA GLY A 157 1.07 2.34 -6.28
C GLY A 157 1.99 1.13 -6.12
N LEU A 158 3.29 1.34 -6.29
CA LEU A 158 4.33 0.46 -5.76
C LEU A 158 5.03 1.14 -4.59
N LYS A 159 4.87 0.59 -3.39
CA LYS A 159 5.55 1.05 -2.18
C LYS A 159 6.94 0.43 -2.08
N ASN A 160 7.97 1.27 -1.98
CA ASN A 160 9.38 0.88 -1.91
C ASN A 160 9.75 -0.06 -3.07
N SER A 161 10.14 -1.31 -2.78
CA SER A 161 10.22 -2.42 -3.74
C SER A 161 10.91 -2.13 -5.09
N MET A 162 11.93 -1.25 -5.11
CA MET A 162 12.47 -0.69 -6.36
C MET A 162 12.98 -1.77 -7.34
N ALA A 163 13.50 -2.88 -6.81
CA ALA A 163 14.09 -3.97 -7.59
C ALA A 163 13.10 -4.72 -8.51
N ILE A 164 11.79 -4.54 -8.31
CA ILE A 164 10.73 -5.10 -9.16
C ILE A 164 10.06 -4.05 -10.07
N ILE A 165 10.44 -2.77 -10.00
CA ILE A 165 9.86 -1.72 -10.87
C ILE A 165 9.85 -2.16 -12.35
N PRO A 166 10.95 -2.67 -12.95
CA PRO A 166 10.94 -3.08 -14.36
C PRO A 166 9.90 -4.17 -14.68
N ASP A 167 9.59 -5.03 -13.72
CA ASP A 167 8.67 -6.17 -13.87
C ASP A 167 7.20 -5.76 -13.74
N VAL A 168 6.91 -4.64 -13.08
CA VAL A 168 5.53 -4.18 -12.76
C VAL A 168 5.19 -2.81 -13.35
N ILE A 169 6.14 -2.13 -14.01
CA ILE A 169 5.98 -0.75 -14.50
C ILE A 169 4.72 -0.54 -15.38
N LYS A 170 4.28 -1.58 -16.08
CA LYS A 170 3.12 -1.52 -16.98
C LYS A 170 1.77 -1.60 -16.25
N VAL A 171 1.75 -2.02 -14.99
CA VAL A 171 0.51 -2.25 -14.22
C VAL A 171 0.37 -1.30 -13.02
N ILE A 172 1.45 -0.60 -12.63
CA ILE A 172 1.42 0.42 -11.59
C ILE A 172 1.21 1.82 -12.19
N HIS A 173 0.69 2.74 -11.38
CA HIS A 173 0.32 4.09 -11.81
C HIS A 173 1.17 5.19 -11.14
N PHE A 174 1.81 4.86 -10.03
CA PHE A 174 2.75 5.70 -9.28
C PHE A 174 3.62 4.79 -8.42
N ALA A 175 4.65 5.37 -7.80
CA ALA A 175 5.40 4.74 -6.73
C ALA A 175 5.31 5.60 -5.47
N VAL A 176 5.33 4.95 -4.31
CA VAL A 176 5.52 5.59 -3.01
C VAL A 176 6.87 5.14 -2.48
N ASN A 177 7.68 6.08 -2.00
CA ASN A 177 9.00 5.82 -1.47
C ASN A 177 9.12 6.42 -0.07
N GLU A 178 9.78 5.69 0.81
CA GLU A 178 10.30 6.21 2.06
C GLU A 178 11.83 6.26 1.99
N GLN A 179 12.40 7.40 2.38
CA GLN A 179 13.82 7.57 2.69
C GLN A 179 14.81 7.35 1.55
N CYS A 180 14.44 7.55 0.28
CA CYS A 180 15.41 7.34 -0.80
C CYS A 180 16.60 8.30 -0.75
N HIS A 181 16.43 9.48 -0.16
CA HIS A 181 17.52 10.43 0.00
C HIS A 181 18.50 9.99 1.09
N GLU A 182 17.99 9.54 2.24
CA GLU A 182 18.78 8.98 3.34
C GLU A 182 19.54 7.71 2.91
N ASN A 183 18.88 6.82 2.16
CA ASN A 183 19.45 5.54 1.74
C ASN A 183 20.21 5.59 0.40
N GLU A 184 20.38 6.78 -0.21
CA GLU A 184 21.02 6.98 -1.53
C GLU A 184 20.43 6.13 -2.68
N GLU A 185 19.15 5.80 -2.61
CA GLU A 185 18.44 4.89 -3.53
C GLU A 185 17.48 5.61 -4.48
N CYS A 186 17.38 6.94 -4.45
CA CYS A 186 16.45 7.69 -5.33
C CYS A 186 16.68 7.42 -6.83
N LYS A 187 17.92 7.07 -7.21
CA LYS A 187 18.27 6.71 -8.59
C LYS A 187 17.54 5.45 -9.08
N ASP A 188 17.14 4.56 -8.18
CA ASP A 188 16.51 3.28 -8.52
C ASP A 188 15.03 3.46 -8.92
N TYR A 189 14.46 4.63 -8.65
CA TYR A 189 13.15 5.05 -9.18
C TYR A 189 13.19 5.67 -10.58
N ARG A 190 14.38 5.80 -11.19
CA ARG A 190 14.51 6.33 -12.58
C ARG A 190 13.65 5.60 -13.61
N PRO A 191 13.49 4.26 -13.58
CA PRO A 191 12.59 3.60 -14.52
C PRO A 191 11.14 4.09 -14.40
N ALA A 192 10.66 4.37 -13.18
CA ALA A 192 9.32 4.90 -12.94
C ALA A 192 9.17 6.33 -13.47
N THR A 193 10.11 7.22 -13.14
CA THR A 193 10.06 8.62 -13.60
C THR A 193 10.27 8.76 -15.11
N THR A 194 11.11 7.91 -15.71
CA THR A 194 11.30 7.85 -17.17
C THR A 194 10.04 7.38 -17.90
N ALA A 195 9.25 6.50 -17.28
CA ALA A 195 7.93 6.09 -17.77
C ALA A 195 6.83 7.15 -17.53
N GLY A 196 7.17 8.29 -16.93
CA GLY A 196 6.22 9.38 -16.64
C GLY A 196 5.38 9.16 -15.38
N LEU A 197 5.70 8.14 -14.56
CA LEU A 197 4.99 7.90 -13.32
C LEU A 197 5.43 8.86 -12.22
N ALA A 198 4.49 9.27 -11.38
CA ALA A 198 4.81 10.01 -10.16
C ALA A 198 5.54 9.10 -9.17
N VAL A 199 6.52 9.68 -8.46
CA VAL A 199 7.15 9.07 -7.29
C VAL A 199 6.86 9.98 -6.11
N PHE A 200 6.00 9.50 -5.22
CA PHE A 200 5.61 10.16 -3.99
C PHE A 200 6.62 9.79 -2.90
N ASN A 201 7.51 10.72 -2.57
CA ASN A 201 8.60 10.51 -1.63
C ASN A 201 8.25 11.07 -0.24
N ILE A 202 8.62 10.31 0.79
CA ILE A 202 8.52 10.63 2.20
C ILE A 202 9.94 10.56 2.79
N GLU A 203 10.31 11.55 3.60
CA GLU A 203 11.56 11.57 4.37
C GLU A 203 11.20 11.85 5.84
N TYR A 204 11.88 11.20 6.79
CA TYR A 204 11.58 11.25 8.23
C TYR A 204 12.73 11.86 9.03
#